data_AF-A0A433NLI6-F1
#
_entry.id   AF-A0A433NLI6-F1
#
_cell.length_a   1.000
_cell.length_b   1.000
_cell.length_c   1.000
_cell.angle_alpha   90.00
_cell.angle_beta   90.00
_cell.angle_gamma   90.00
#
_symmetry.space_group_name_H-M   'P 1'
#
loop_
_entity.id
_entity.type
_entity.pdbx_description
1 polymer ?
#
loop_
_entity_poly.entity_id
_entity_poly.type
_entity_poly.pdbx_seq_one_letter_code
_entity_poly.pdbx_strand_id
1 'polypeptide(L)' 'MLLQTLVRYLYHCGEGDLLEGTVMLLVVSPLLALAGFYDPPFRIKAESSVDLVLNDGEELLRGRIDVLVLQNQFWVVVL' A
#
# COMPACT_ATOMS: atom_id res chain seq x y z
N MET A 1 6.14 -2.44 -19.01
CA MET A 1 6.44 -2.28 -17.57
C MET A 1 5.64 -3.26 -16.72
N LEU A 2 4.30 -3.24 -16.77
CA LEU A 2 3.43 -4.19 -16.05
C LEU A 2 3.74 -5.69 -16.32
N LEU A 3 4.06 -6.05 -17.57
CA LEU A 3 4.44 -7.43 -17.90
C LEU A 3 5.73 -7.88 -17.18
N GLN A 4 6.68 -6.96 -16.97
CA GLN A 4 7.94 -7.24 -16.28
C GLN A 4 7.73 -7.40 -14.76
N THR A 5 6.76 -6.68 -14.19
CA THR A 5 6.28 -6.82 -12.81
C THR A 5 5.70 -8.21 -12.57
N LEU A 6 4.82 -8.67 -13.48
CA LEU A 6 4.20 -9.99 -13.39
C LEU A 6 5.22 -11.12 -13.53
N VAL A 7 6.17 -11.00 -14.46
CA VAL A 7 7.23 -12.01 -14.65
C VAL A 7 8.09 -12.15 -13.39
N ARG A 8 8.47 -11.05 -12.73
CA ARG A 8 9.22 -11.09 -11.46
C ARG A 8 8.41 -11.73 -10.34
N TYR A 9 7.14 -11.34 -10.21
CA TYR A 9 6.23 -11.96 -9.25
C TYR A 9 6.16 -13.49 -9.44
N LEU A 10 5.94 -13.95 -10.68
CA LEU A 10 5.84 -15.38 -10.99
C LEU A 10 7.15 -16.13 -10.74
N TYR A 11 8.30 -15.50 -11.03
CA TYR A 11 9.61 -16.08 -10.72
C TYR A 11 9.76 -16.34 -9.22
N HIS A 12 9.42 -15.37 -8.37
CA HIS A 12 9.57 -15.51 -6.92
C HIS A 12 8.46 -16.36 -6.28
N CYS A 13 7.26 -16.42 -6.85
CA CYS A 13 6.19 -17.32 -6.40
C CYS A 13 6.51 -18.81 -6.67
N GLY A 14 7.39 -19.10 -7.63
CA GLY A 14 7.83 -20.47 -7.94
C GLY A 14 8.67 -21.12 -6.84
N GLU A 15 9.21 -20.34 -5.89
CA GLU A 15 10.07 -20.81 -4.81
C GLU A 15 9.33 -21.01 -3.46
N GLY A 16 8.03 -20.66 -3.39
CA GLY A 16 7.19 -20.80 -2.21
C GLY A 16 6.24 -19.61 -1.99
N ASP A 17 5.63 -19.56 -0.81
CA ASP A 17 4.75 -18.46 -0.42
C ASP A 17 5.53 -17.15 -0.34
N LEU A 18 5.01 -16.11 -0.99
CA LEU A 18 5.59 -14.79 -0.91
C LEU A 18 5.12 -14.09 0.36
N LEU A 19 6.08 -13.55 1.10
CA LEU A 19 5.78 -12.63 2.18
C LEU A 19 5.06 -11.40 1.63
N GLU A 20 4.18 -10.83 2.45
CA GLU A 20 3.41 -9.62 2.13
C GLU A 20 4.31 -8.48 1.63
N GLY A 21 5.45 -8.24 2.30
CA GLY A 21 6.43 -7.24 1.89
C GLY A 21 7.02 -7.49 0.50
N THR A 22 7.14 -8.75 0.08
CA THR A 22 7.60 -9.12 -1.26
C THR A 22 6.55 -8.81 -2.31
N VAL A 23 5.27 -9.06 -2.02
CA VAL A 23 4.15 -8.67 -2.90
C VAL A 23 4.03 -7.14 -2.99
N MET A 24 4.19 -6.44 -1.85
CA MET A 24 4.21 -4.99 -1.78
C MET A 24 5.30 -4.39 -2.67
N LEU A 25 6.50 -4.97 -2.66
CA LEU A 25 7.62 -4.50 -3.48
C LEU A 25 7.46 -4.84 -4.96
N LEU A 26 7.08 -6.09 -5.27
CA LEU A 26 7.10 -6.59 -6.64
C LEU A 26 5.88 -6.20 -7.44
N VAL A 27 4.73 -5.92 -6.81
CA VAL A 27 3.46 -5.69 -7.49
C VAL A 27 2.88 -4.32 -7.12
N VAL A 28 2.63 -4.08 -5.83
CA VAL A 28 1.89 -2.90 -5.39
C VAL A 28 2.67 -1.61 -5.65
N SER A 29 3.95 -1.57 -5.27
CA SER A 29 4.77 -0.36 -5.42
C SER A 29 4.92 0.08 -6.88
N PRO A 30 5.19 -0.82 -7.85
CA PRO A 30 5.16 -0.48 -9.27
C PRO A 30 3.80 0.04 -9.77
N LEU A 31 2.69 -0.48 -9.26
CA LEU A 31 1.35 0.00 -9.64
C LEU A 31 1.08 1.41 -9.11
N LEU A 32 1.47 1.70 -7.87
CA LEU A 32 1.37 3.03 -7.28
C LEU A 32 2.24 4.05 -8.04
N ALA A 33 3.46 3.66 -8.43
CA ALA A 33 4.31 4.47 -9.29
C ALA A 33 3.66 4.76 -10.64
N LEU A 34 3.09 3.74 -11.28
CA LEU A 34 2.40 3.87 -12.57
C LEU A 34 1.18 4.78 -12.52
N ALA A 35 0.47 4.77 -11.40
CA ALA A 35 -0.68 5.63 -11.16
C ALA A 35 -0.28 7.08 -10.80
N GLY A 36 1.01 7.37 -10.66
CA GLY A 36 1.51 8.70 -10.30
C GLY A 36 1.32 9.05 -8.81
N PHE A 37 1.03 8.07 -7.95
CA PHE A 37 0.79 8.32 -6.52
C PHE A 37 2.05 8.68 -5.73
N TYR A 38 3.22 8.60 -6.38
CA TYR A 38 4.49 9.02 -5.82
C TYR A 38 4.86 10.46 -6.21
N ASP A 39 4.10 11.06 -7.12
CA ASP A 39 4.33 12.39 -7.65
C ASP A 39 3.41 13.43 -6.99
N PRO A 40 3.77 14.73 -7.01
CA PRO A 40 2.89 15.80 -6.54
C PRO A 40 1.51 15.75 -7.22
N PRO A 41 0.41 16.01 -6.49
CA PRO A 41 0.34 16.50 -5.10
C PRO A 41 0.34 15.40 -4.03
N PHE A 42 0.52 14.13 -4.42
CA PHE A 42 0.45 12.99 -3.50
C PHE A 42 1.71 12.86 -2.66
N ARG A 43 1.53 12.34 -1.44
CA ARG A 43 2.63 12.01 -0.53
C ARG A 43 2.40 10.63 0.07
N ILE A 44 3.45 9.82 0.05
CA ILE A 44 3.48 8.51 0.71
C ILE A 44 3.88 8.70 2.17
N LYS A 45 3.26 7.93 3.05
CA LYS A 45 3.82 7.60 4.35
C LYS A 45 3.84 6.08 4.54
N ALA A 46 5.00 5.53 4.86
CA ALA A 46 5.14 4.14 5.27
C ALA A 46 4.76 4.00 6.75
N GLU A 47 4.19 2.85 7.12
CA GLU A 47 3.89 2.48 8.50
C GLU A 47 3.09 3.54 9.29
N SER A 48 2.05 4.08 8.67
CA SER A 48 1.22 5.08 9.35
C SER A 48 0.30 4.37 10.34
N SER A 49 0.50 4.63 11.63
CA SER A 49 -0.50 4.31 12.65
C SER A 49 -1.75 5.14 12.41
N VAL A 50 -2.90 4.49 12.31
CA VAL A 50 -4.19 5.16 12.17
C VAL A 50 -5.06 4.81 13.37
N ASP A 51 -5.52 5.87 14.04
CA ASP A 51 -6.53 5.79 15.09
C ASP A 51 -7.87 6.16 14.43
N LEU A 52 -8.77 5.19 14.29
CA LEU A 52 -10.14 5.41 13.81
C LEU A 52 -11.06 5.60 15.01
N VAL A 53 -11.68 6.78 15.10
CA VAL A 53 -12.73 7.06 16.09
C VAL A 53 -14.06 6.83 15.41
N LEU A 54 -14.82 5.83 15.89
CA LEU A 54 -16.16 5.57 15.39
C LEU A 54 -17.14 6.65 15.89
N ASN A 55 -18.24 6.86 15.17
CA ASN A 55 -19.17 7.98 15.39
C ASN A 55 -19.87 7.97 16.77
N ASP A 56 -19.80 6.84 17.47
CA ASP A 56 -20.27 6.60 18.83
C ASP A 56 -19.24 6.98 19.90
N GLY A 57 -18.02 7.39 19.51
CA GLY A 57 -17.05 8.11 20.36
C GLY A 57 -16.39 7.30 21.48
N GLU A 58 -16.87 6.09 21.75
CA GLU A 58 -16.37 5.24 22.84
C GLU A 58 -15.35 4.19 22.38
N GLU A 59 -15.33 3.83 21.10
CA GLU A 59 -14.37 2.87 20.54
C GLU A 59 -13.31 3.52 19.65
N LEU A 60 -12.05 3.36 20.06
CA LEU A 60 -10.87 3.77 19.31
C LEU A 60 -10.18 2.52 18.76
N LEU A 61 -10.29 2.33 17.44
CA LEU A 61 -9.62 1.22 16.75
C LEU A 61 -8.23 1.67 16.32
N ARG A 62 -7.20 0.94 16.78
CA ARG A 62 -5.80 1.18 16.42
C ARG A 62 -5.28 0.10 15.48
N GLY A 63 -4.76 0.52 14.34
CA GLY A 63 -4.12 -0.35 13.37
C GLY A 63 -2.88 0.29 12.76
N ARG A 64 -2.11 -0.52 12.03
CA ARG A 64 -0.99 -0.07 11.20
C ARG A 64 -1.38 -0.23 9.74
N ILE A 65 -1.07 0.78 8.93
CA ILE A 65 -1.22 0.72 7.47
C ILE A 65 0.16 0.72 6.84
N ASP A 66 0.42 -0.26 5.97
CA ASP A 66 1.71 -0.42 5.30
C ASP A 66 2.01 0.73 4.34
N VAL A 67 1.01 1.19 3.58
CA VAL A 67 1.13 2.35 2.70
C VAL A 67 -0.11 3.24 2.76
N LEU A 68 0.09 4.52 3.07
CA LEU A 68 -0.94 5.55 3.06
C LEU A 68 -0.60 6.65 2.05
N VAL A 69 -1.50 6.89 1.09
CA VAL A 69 -1.41 7.97 0.09
C VAL A 69 -2.43 9.06 0.42
N LEU A 70 -1.98 10.32 0.55
CA LEU A 70 -2.81 11.44 0.99
C LEU A 70 -2.97 12.54 -0.07
N GLN A 71 -4.20 13.02 -0.28
CA GLN A 71 -4.51 14.27 -0.97
C GLN A 71 -5.78 14.91 -0.40
N ASN A 72 -5.69 16.07 0.26
CA ASN A 72 -6.82 16.90 0.72
C ASN A 72 -8.05 16.13 1.28
N GLN A 73 -7.82 15.11 2.12
CA GLN A 73 -8.80 14.20 2.75
C GLN A 73 -9.26 12.97 1.95
N PHE A 74 -8.75 12.76 0.73
CA PHE A 74 -8.84 11.49 0.02
C PHE A 74 -7.67 10.56 0.41
N TRP A 75 -7.99 9.29 0.65
CA TRP A 75 -7.09 8.24 1.13
C TRP A 75 -7.24 7.00 0.25
N VAL A 76 -6.12 6.50 -0.25
CA VAL A 76 -6.03 5.19 -0.91
C VAL A 76 -5.27 4.27 0.04
N VAL A 77 -5.92 3.18 0.44
CA VAL A 77 -5.34 2.12 1.26
C VAL A 77 -5.09 0.92 0.35
N VAL A 78 -3.90 0.35 0.43
CA VAL A 78 -3.61 -0.96 -0.16
C VAL A 78 -3.25 -1.89 1.00
N LEU A 79 -4.05 -2.96 1.15
CA LEU A 79 -3.91 -4.04 2.14
C LEU A 79 -3.22 -5.25 1.50
#